data_AF-A0A5M8PCG2-F1
#
_entry.id   AF-A0A5M8PCG2-F1
#
_cell.length_a   1.000
_cell.length_b   1.000
_cell.length_c   1.000
_cell.angle_alpha   90.00
_cell.angle_beta   90.00
_cell.angle_gamma   90.00
#
_symmetry.space_group_name_H-M   'P 1'
#
loop_
_entity.id
_entity.type
_entity.pdbx_description
1 polymer ?
#
loop_
_entity_poly.entity_id
_entity_poly.type
_entity_poly.pdbx_seq_one_letter_code
_entity_poly.pdbx_strand_id
1 'polypeptide(L)'
;MPAVHFNSEISDLKQLEDESLMAYYKRTVSLLSRVGGRDRPKTITAARTPPLSPFEAAMLDTLMRSFTRGIRDPDVRREALRGLVSAERSLMSIYTMAEDFRRAKEEYIRVQEEEAKAQELQFYRELVQRNMPTPQIESLKATFNAQYLPQWGYIAYPTPPPQQAWPTPAPAYTPPALYRLP
;
A
#
# COMPACT_ATOMS: atom_id res chain seq x y z
N MET A 1 -4.85 39.77 20.54
CA MET A 1 -6.00 39.19 19.82
C MET A 1 -5.58 37.86 19.15
N PRO A 2 -5.71 36.70 19.83
CA PRO A 2 -5.19 35.40 19.33
C PRO A 2 -6.21 34.53 18.57
N ALA A 3 -7.51 34.79 18.70
CA ALA A 3 -8.57 33.87 18.25
C ALA A 3 -8.75 33.79 16.72
N VAL A 4 -8.47 34.88 15.99
CA VAL A 4 -8.65 34.93 14.53
C VAL A 4 -7.61 34.07 13.80
N HIS A 5 -6.38 34.05 14.31
CA HIS A 5 -5.27 33.28 13.73
C HIS A 5 -5.49 31.76 13.84
N PHE A 6 -6.15 31.32 14.91
CA PHE A 6 -6.37 29.91 15.15
C PHE A 6 -7.45 29.31 14.23
N ASN A 7 -8.52 30.05 13.95
CA ASN A 7 -9.56 29.60 13.02
C ASN A 7 -9.04 29.47 11.57
N SER A 8 -8.12 30.34 11.14
CA SER A 8 -7.43 30.17 9.85
C SER A 8 -6.51 28.95 9.86
N GLU A 9 -5.72 28.74 10.93
CA GLU A 9 -4.86 27.57 11.06
C GLU A 9 -5.64 26.23 10.98
N ILE A 10 -6.85 26.18 11.56
CA ILE A 10 -7.74 25.01 11.42
C ILE A 10 -8.24 24.85 9.98
N SER A 11 -8.67 25.95 9.36
CA SER A 11 -9.25 25.92 8.01
C SER A 11 -8.23 25.48 6.96
N ASP A 12 -6.97 25.86 7.16
CA ASP A 12 -5.83 25.52 6.31
C ASP A 12 -5.15 24.21 6.72
N LEU A 13 -5.66 23.51 7.74
CA LEU A 13 -5.08 22.26 8.22
C LEU A 13 -5.18 21.16 7.16
N LYS A 14 -4.05 20.89 6.51
CA LYS A 14 -3.88 19.83 5.51
C LYS A 14 -2.53 19.15 5.67
N GLN A 15 -2.49 17.85 5.41
CA GLN A 15 -1.27 17.07 5.34
C GLN A 15 -0.40 17.58 4.18
N LEU A 16 0.87 17.88 4.47
CA LEU A 16 1.83 18.32 3.46
C LEU A 16 2.28 17.16 2.56
N GLU A 17 2.96 17.49 1.45
CA GLU A 17 3.40 16.51 0.47
C GLU A 17 4.30 15.42 1.08
N ASP A 18 5.36 15.82 1.78
CA ASP A 18 6.33 14.91 2.39
C ASP A 18 6.04 14.59 3.87
N GLU A 19 4.88 15.00 4.37
CA GLU A 19 4.50 14.81 5.76
C GLU A 19 3.86 13.44 5.97
N SER A 20 4.48 12.61 6.81
CA SER A 20 3.87 11.35 7.24
C SER A 20 2.57 11.58 8.00
N LEU A 21 1.66 10.60 7.97
CA LEU A 21 0.38 10.69 8.69
C LEU A 21 0.59 10.89 10.21
N MET A 22 1.65 10.29 10.77
CA MET A 22 2.04 10.49 12.18
C MET A 22 2.51 11.92 12.46
N ALA A 23 3.32 12.51 11.58
CA ALA A 23 3.77 13.89 11.74
C ALA A 23 2.58 14.87 11.67
N TYR A 24 1.68 14.64 10.72
CA TYR A 24 0.44 15.40 10.57
C TYR A 24 -0.47 15.30 11.81
N TYR A 25 -0.61 14.09 12.36
CA TYR A 25 -1.33 13.87 13.62
C TYR A 25 -0.69 14.65 14.78
N LYS A 26 0.63 14.54 14.98
CA LYS A 26 1.35 15.27 16.04
C LYS A 26 1.20 16.78 15.89
N ARG A 27 1.24 17.31 14.67
CA ARG A 27 1.01 18.74 14.39
C ARG A 27 -0.41 19.15 14.79
N THR A 28 -1.40 18.32 14.49
CA THR A 28 -2.80 18.56 14.86
C THR A 28 -3.03 18.50 16.38
N VAL A 29 -2.42 17.53 17.09
CA VAL A 29 -2.45 17.48 18.56
C VAL A 29 -1.79 18.71 19.16
N SER A 30 -0.67 19.17 18.60
CA SER A 30 0.01 20.39 19.05
C SER A 30 -0.85 21.64 18.82
N LEU A 31 -1.66 21.67 17.77
CA LEU A 31 -2.63 22.73 17.53
C LEU A 31 -3.76 22.71 18.58
N LEU A 32 -4.27 21.52 18.93
CA LEU A 32 -5.28 21.33 19.98
C LEU A 32 -4.77 21.81 21.35
N SER A 33 -3.54 21.47 21.72
CA SER A 33 -2.98 21.84 23.03
C SER A 33 -2.72 23.34 23.17
N ARG A 34 -2.39 24.05 22.08
CA ARG A 34 -2.20 25.51 22.07
C ARG A 34 -3.44 26.31 22.49
N VAL A 35 -4.63 25.76 22.29
CA VAL A 35 -5.90 26.38 22.72
C VAL A 35 -6.43 25.83 24.04
N GLY A 36 -5.58 25.12 24.79
CA GLY A 36 -5.97 24.47 26.04
C GLY A 36 -6.88 23.25 25.83
N GLY A 37 -7.03 22.80 24.59
CA GLY A 37 -7.79 21.60 24.24
C GLY A 37 -7.01 20.33 24.58
N ARG A 38 -7.74 19.26 24.87
CA ARG A 38 -7.18 17.94 25.16
C ARG A 38 -7.87 16.89 24.32
N ASP A 39 -7.11 15.93 23.81
CA ASP A 39 -7.69 14.73 23.21
C ASP A 39 -8.31 13.87 24.32
N ARG A 40 -9.23 12.97 23.94
CA ARG A 40 -9.95 12.14 24.91
C ARG A 40 -9.01 11.09 25.53
N PRO A 41 -9.04 10.84 26.85
CA PRO A 41 -8.19 9.84 27.49
C PRO A 41 -8.51 8.42 27.01
N LYS A 42 -7.48 7.61 26.74
CA LYS A 42 -7.63 6.30 26.07
C LYS A 42 -8.20 5.17 26.93
N THR A 43 -7.97 5.09 28.25
CA THR A 43 -8.65 4.11 29.18
C THR A 43 -8.12 4.11 30.64
N ILE A 44 -8.97 3.61 31.57
CA ILE A 44 -8.79 3.24 33.00
C ILE A 44 -8.59 4.37 34.03
N THR A 45 -7.90 5.47 33.71
CA THR A 45 -7.88 6.68 34.58
C THR A 45 -9.03 7.66 34.30
N ALA A 46 -10.09 7.19 33.64
CA ALA A 46 -11.31 7.96 33.40
C ALA A 46 -11.94 8.47 34.71
N ALA A 47 -11.71 7.79 35.84
CA ALA A 47 -12.16 8.26 37.16
C ALA A 47 -11.38 9.47 37.71
N ARG A 48 -10.17 9.77 37.19
CA ARG A 48 -9.31 10.87 37.67
C ARG A 48 -9.13 12.00 36.68
N THR A 49 -9.58 11.84 35.43
CA THR A 49 -9.45 12.89 34.42
C THR A 49 -10.79 13.61 34.28
N PRO A 50 -10.87 14.92 34.55
CA PRO A 50 -12.13 15.64 34.43
C PRO A 50 -12.63 15.55 32.98
N PRO A 51 -13.95 15.42 32.77
CA PRO A 51 -14.55 15.40 31.44
C PRO A 51 -14.15 16.67 30.68
N LEU A 52 -14.10 16.56 29.34
CA LEU A 52 -13.89 17.72 28.49
C LEU A 52 -15.03 18.73 28.75
N SER A 53 -14.65 19.98 28.94
CA SER A 53 -15.61 21.08 28.92
C SER A 53 -16.34 21.15 27.57
N PRO A 54 -17.55 21.74 27.51
CA PRO A 54 -18.27 21.90 26.25
C PRO A 54 -17.45 22.58 25.15
N PHE A 55 -16.61 23.55 25.54
CA PHE A 55 -15.70 24.23 24.63
C PHE A 55 -14.60 23.30 24.09
N GLU A 56 -13.90 22.56 24.97
CA GLU A 56 -12.90 21.57 24.56
C GLU A 56 -13.49 20.52 23.61
N ALA A 57 -14.71 20.04 23.89
CA ALA A 57 -15.39 19.05 23.07
C ALA A 57 -15.76 19.58 21.68
N ALA A 58 -16.25 20.82 21.57
CA ALA A 58 -16.55 21.45 20.30
C ALA A 58 -15.28 21.71 19.47
N MET A 59 -14.20 22.11 20.15
CA MET A 59 -12.90 22.33 19.53
C MET A 59 -12.32 21.04 18.97
N LEU A 60 -12.36 19.97 19.76
CA LEU A 60 -11.93 18.65 19.34
C LEU A 60 -12.73 18.13 18.14
N ASP A 61 -14.05 18.29 18.12
CA ASP A 61 -14.89 17.91 16.96
C ASP A 61 -14.49 18.68 15.68
N THR A 62 -14.22 19.98 15.82
CA THR A 62 -13.79 20.83 14.70
C THR A 62 -12.41 20.38 14.16
N LEU A 63 -11.46 20.12 15.06
CA LEU A 63 -10.13 19.66 14.69
C LEU A 63 -10.14 18.25 14.12
N MET A 64 -10.96 17.35 14.66
CA MET A 64 -11.15 16.01 14.11
C MET A 64 -11.64 16.07 12.66
N ARG A 65 -12.68 16.86 12.38
CA ARG A 65 -13.20 17.03 11.01
C ARG A 65 -12.17 17.64 10.07
N SER A 66 -11.42 18.64 10.54
CA SER A 66 -10.41 19.32 9.73
C SER A 66 -9.22 18.41 9.46
N PHE A 67 -8.74 17.71 10.48
CA PHE A 67 -7.71 16.68 10.38
C PHE A 67 -8.07 15.65 9.31
N THR A 68 -9.24 15.02 9.45
CA THR A 68 -9.72 13.99 8.52
C THR A 68 -9.80 14.53 7.09
N ARG A 69 -10.39 15.72 6.88
CA ARG A 69 -10.50 16.33 5.55
C ARG A 69 -9.14 16.69 4.95
N GLY A 70 -8.18 17.04 5.79
CA GLY A 70 -6.83 17.41 5.39
C GLY A 70 -5.91 16.23 5.09
N ILE A 71 -6.32 14.97 5.31
CA ILE A 71 -5.55 13.79 4.90
C ILE A 71 -5.35 13.82 3.38
N ARG A 72 -4.10 13.63 2.93
CA ARG A 72 -3.71 13.74 1.52
C ARG A 72 -4.27 12.59 0.67
N ASP A 73 -4.00 11.35 1.08
CA ASP A 73 -4.45 10.16 0.35
C ASP A 73 -6.00 10.10 0.36
N PRO A 74 -6.64 10.10 -0.83
CA PRO A 74 -8.10 10.17 -0.92
C PRO A 74 -8.81 8.92 -0.38
N ASP A 75 -8.18 7.75 -0.42
CA ASP A 75 -8.77 6.50 0.07
C ASP A 75 -8.65 6.45 1.59
N VAL A 76 -7.48 6.79 2.12
CA VAL A 76 -7.25 6.91 3.57
C VAL A 76 -8.20 7.95 4.17
N ARG A 77 -8.36 9.10 3.50
CA ARG A 77 -9.31 10.15 3.89
C ARG A 77 -10.74 9.62 3.92
N ARG A 78 -11.17 8.88 2.89
CA ARG A 78 -12.53 8.33 2.80
C ARG A 78 -12.79 7.35 3.94
N GLU A 79 -11.83 6.48 4.25
CA GLU A 79 -11.98 5.52 5.33
C GLU A 79 -11.99 6.20 6.70
N ALA A 80 -11.10 7.17 6.91
CA ALA A 80 -11.10 7.98 8.13
C ALA A 80 -12.42 8.78 8.31
N LEU A 81 -13.04 9.25 7.23
CA LEU A 81 -14.37 9.90 7.27
C LEU A 81 -15.47 8.93 7.69
N ARG A 82 -15.43 7.67 7.23
CA ARG A 82 -16.36 6.62 7.67
C ARG A 82 -16.19 6.31 9.15
N GLY A 83 -14.94 6.23 9.61
CA GLY A 83 -14.59 5.99 11.01
C GLY A 83 -14.91 7.16 11.95
N LEU A 84 -15.13 8.37 11.44
CA LEU A 84 -15.30 9.58 12.24
C LEU A 84 -16.46 9.49 13.25
N VAL A 85 -17.56 8.83 12.87
CA VAL A 85 -18.73 8.62 13.74
C VAL A 85 -18.40 7.65 14.89
N SER A 86 -17.58 6.64 14.61
CA SER A 86 -17.22 5.58 15.56
C SER A 86 -15.98 5.91 16.41
N ALA A 87 -15.22 6.96 16.09
CA ALA A 87 -13.95 7.31 16.71
C ALA A 87 -14.07 7.87 18.16
N GLU A 88 -15.20 7.70 18.83
CA GLU A 88 -15.46 8.11 20.22
C GLU A 88 -15.00 9.54 20.59
N ARG A 89 -15.03 10.47 19.62
CA ARG A 89 -14.50 11.84 19.79
C ARG A 89 -13.02 11.86 20.20
N SER A 90 -12.18 11.02 19.60
CA SER A 90 -10.73 11.03 19.79
C SER A 90 -10.00 11.22 18.47
N LEU A 91 -9.04 12.16 18.49
CA LEU A 91 -8.16 12.39 17.35
C LEU A 91 -7.20 11.21 17.14
N MET A 92 -6.69 10.62 18.23
CA MET A 92 -5.88 9.41 18.20
C MET A 92 -6.62 8.24 17.53
N SER A 93 -7.90 8.05 17.83
CA SER A 93 -8.70 6.97 17.23
C SER A 93 -8.83 7.13 15.72
N ILE A 94 -9.09 8.36 15.22
CA ILE A 94 -9.09 8.62 13.77
C ILE A 94 -7.72 8.33 13.17
N TYR A 95 -6.65 8.81 13.80
CA TYR A 95 -5.29 8.56 13.33
C TYR A 95 -4.98 7.07 13.22
N THR A 96 -5.32 6.27 14.25
CA THR A 96 -5.12 4.82 14.25
C THR A 96 -5.89 4.16 13.10
N MET A 97 -7.18 4.48 12.91
CA MET A 97 -7.96 3.93 11.78
C MET A 97 -7.35 4.28 10.42
N ALA A 98 -6.93 5.54 10.25
CA ALA A 98 -6.32 6.01 9.00
C ALA A 98 -4.98 5.32 8.73
N GLU A 99 -4.15 5.16 9.75
CA GLU A 99 -2.84 4.50 9.64
C GLU A 99 -2.97 3.00 9.40
N ASP A 100 -3.90 2.33 10.06
CA ASP A 100 -4.18 0.91 9.86
C ASP A 100 -4.68 0.65 8.43
N PHE A 101 -5.59 1.49 7.93
CA PHE A 101 -6.05 1.41 6.55
C PHE A 101 -4.93 1.68 5.54
N ARG A 102 -4.08 2.70 5.79
CA ARG A 102 -2.93 3.01 4.93
C ARG A 102 -2.01 1.79 4.80
N ARG A 103 -1.69 1.14 5.92
CA ARG A 103 -0.86 -0.08 5.93
C ARG A 103 -1.54 -1.24 5.22
N ALA A 104 -2.83 -1.47 5.48
CA ALA A 104 -3.58 -2.53 4.81
C ALA A 104 -3.64 -2.33 3.29
N LYS A 105 -3.79 -1.08 2.83
CA LYS A 105 -3.76 -0.72 1.41
C LYS A 105 -2.40 -1.03 0.78
N GLU A 106 -1.30 -0.70 1.45
CA GLU A 106 0.05 -1.00 0.95
C GLU A 106 0.31 -2.51 0.85
N GLU A 107 -0.09 -3.28 1.86
CA GLU A 107 0.04 -4.73 1.82
C GLU A 107 -0.85 -5.35 0.75
N TYR A 108 -2.08 -4.86 0.57
CA TYR A 108 -2.97 -5.33 -0.49
C TYR A 108 -2.36 -5.13 -1.88
N ILE A 109 -1.74 -3.97 -2.15
CA ILE A 109 -1.06 -3.70 -3.42
C ILE A 109 0.05 -4.72 -3.66
N ARG A 110 0.88 -5.01 -2.64
CA ARG A 110 1.95 -6.01 -2.76
C ARG A 110 1.41 -7.39 -3.09
N VAL A 111 0.36 -7.82 -2.39
CA VAL A 111 -0.27 -9.13 -2.66
C VAL A 111 -0.81 -9.19 -4.08
N GLN A 112 -1.45 -8.12 -4.56
CA GLN A 112 -1.95 -8.07 -5.95
C GLN A 112 -0.81 -8.13 -6.98
N GLU A 113 0.32 -7.48 -6.72
CA GLU A 113 1.50 -7.58 -7.58
C GLU A 113 2.08 -9.00 -7.62
N GLU A 114 2.11 -9.69 -6.47
CA GLU A 114 2.54 -11.09 -6.39
C GLU A 114 1.59 -12.03 -7.15
N GLU A 115 0.29 -11.85 -6.97
CA GLU A 115 -0.74 -12.61 -7.70
C GLU A 115 -0.64 -12.38 -9.22
N ALA A 116 -0.45 -11.13 -9.65
CA ALA A 116 -0.27 -10.79 -11.06
C ALA A 116 0.98 -11.45 -11.66
N LYS A 117 2.11 -11.40 -10.94
CA LYS A 117 3.36 -12.09 -11.35
C LYS A 117 3.19 -13.60 -11.42
N ALA A 118 2.45 -14.19 -10.47
CA ALA A 118 2.16 -15.62 -10.46
C ALA A 118 1.29 -16.04 -11.64
N GLN A 119 0.27 -15.24 -11.98
CA GLN A 119 -0.57 -15.45 -13.15
C GLN A 119 0.23 -15.34 -14.46
N GLU A 120 1.09 -14.34 -14.58
CA GLU A 120 1.94 -14.16 -15.75
C GLU A 120 2.92 -15.33 -15.93
N LEU A 121 3.56 -15.78 -14.83
CA LEU A 121 4.44 -16.95 -14.86
C LEU A 121 3.68 -18.21 -15.25
N GLN A 122 2.45 -18.38 -14.76
CA GLN A 122 1.62 -19.51 -15.11
C GLN A 122 1.24 -19.49 -16.60
N PHE A 123 0.88 -18.33 -17.13
CA PHE A 123 0.63 -18.15 -18.56
C PHE A 123 1.86 -18.55 -19.41
N TYR A 124 3.06 -18.12 -19.02
CA TYR A 124 4.29 -18.53 -19.72
C TYR A 124 4.54 -20.04 -19.63
N ARG A 125 4.31 -20.67 -18.47
CA ARG A 125 4.45 -22.13 -18.32
C ARG A 125 3.52 -22.87 -19.27
N GLU A 126 2.27 -22.45 -19.37
CA GLU A 126 1.28 -23.04 -20.27
C GLU A 126 1.67 -22.85 -21.73
N LEU A 127 2.13 -21.65 -22.10
CA LEU A 127 2.59 -21.37 -23.46
C LEU A 127 3.79 -22.24 -23.84
N VAL A 128 4.76 -22.41 -22.94
CA VAL A 128 5.92 -23.27 -23.17
C VAL A 128 5.49 -24.74 -23.31
N GLN A 129 4.67 -25.25 -22.39
CA GLN A 129 4.17 -26.63 -22.45
C GLN A 129 3.39 -26.93 -23.73
N ARG A 130 2.60 -25.96 -24.21
CA ARG A 130 1.81 -26.13 -25.45
C ARG A 130 2.69 -26.17 -26.71
N ASN A 131 3.78 -25.40 -26.73
CA ASN A 131 4.58 -25.19 -27.94
C ASN A 131 5.91 -25.96 -27.95
N MET A 132 6.33 -26.58 -26.84
CA MET A 132 7.61 -27.29 -26.72
C MET A 132 7.41 -28.73 -26.21
N PRO A 133 8.05 -29.73 -26.83
CA PRO A 133 8.02 -31.11 -26.33
C PRO A 133 8.60 -31.23 -24.92
N THR A 134 7.96 -32.02 -24.05
CA THR A 134 8.36 -32.24 -22.65
C THR A 134 9.84 -32.56 -22.44
N PRO A 135 10.50 -33.43 -23.25
CA PRO A 135 11.92 -33.74 -23.05
C PRO A 135 12.85 -32.52 -23.21
N GLN A 136 12.50 -31.56 -24.07
CA GLN A 136 13.28 -30.33 -24.24
C GLN A 136 13.12 -29.40 -23.04
N ILE A 137 11.90 -29.30 -22.48
CA ILE A 137 11.62 -28.54 -21.27
C ILE A 137 12.44 -29.10 -20.09
N GLU A 138 12.49 -30.43 -19.94
CA GLU A 138 13.27 -31.10 -18.90
C GLU A 138 14.78 -30.87 -19.05
N SER A 139 15.29 -30.92 -20.29
CA SER A 139 16.69 -30.62 -20.57
C SER A 139 17.04 -29.17 -20.18
N LEU A 140 16.21 -28.18 -20.54
CA LEU A 140 16.40 -26.79 -20.16
C LEU A 140 16.37 -26.58 -18.64
N LYS A 141 15.45 -27.24 -17.94
CA LYS A 141 15.40 -27.21 -16.46
C LYS A 141 16.68 -27.79 -15.86
N ALA A 142 17.18 -28.91 -16.39
CA ALA A 142 18.41 -29.53 -15.91
C ALA A 142 19.63 -28.61 -16.12
N THR A 143 19.75 -27.96 -17.28
CA THR A 143 20.82 -27.00 -17.56
C THR A 143 20.76 -25.79 -16.63
N PHE A 144 19.56 -25.20 -16.44
CA PHE A 144 19.37 -24.09 -15.53
C PHE A 144 19.76 -24.46 -14.09
N ASN A 145 19.33 -25.63 -13.62
CA ASN A 145 19.67 -26.12 -12.28
C ASN A 145 21.17 -26.32 -12.10
N ALA A 146 21.86 -26.89 -13.10
CA ALA A 146 23.30 -27.08 -13.06
C ALA A 146 24.08 -25.76 -13.03
N GLN A 147 23.52 -24.68 -13.59
CA GLN A 147 24.19 -23.40 -13.81
C GLN A 147 23.91 -22.36 -12.72
N TYR A 148 22.73 -22.39 -12.08
CA TYR A 148 22.29 -21.32 -11.17
C TYR A 148 21.98 -21.75 -9.74
N LEU A 149 21.84 -23.06 -9.43
CA LEU A 149 21.70 -23.51 -8.05
C LEU A 149 23.07 -23.79 -7.41
N PRO A 150 23.30 -23.38 -6.15
CA PRO A 150 24.50 -23.76 -5.41
C PRO A 150 24.58 -25.29 -5.33
N GLN A 151 25.70 -25.84 -5.81
CA GLN A 151 25.93 -27.28 -5.83
C GLN A 151 26.26 -27.77 -4.42
N TRP A 152 25.25 -27.88 -3.56
CA TRP A 152 25.39 -28.60 -2.29
C TRP A 152 25.39 -30.11 -2.57
N GLY A 153 26.54 -30.63 -3.01
CA GLY A 153 26.98 -31.99 -2.65
C GLY A 153 26.48 -33.20 -3.43
N TYR A 154 25.97 -33.10 -4.66
CA TYR A 154 25.78 -34.28 -5.52
C TYR A 154 26.64 -34.21 -6.78
N ILE A 155 27.78 -34.92 -6.75
CA ILE A 155 28.54 -35.26 -7.95
C ILE A 155 27.73 -36.31 -8.71
N ALA A 156 26.86 -35.86 -9.63
CA ALA A 156 26.39 -36.70 -10.72
C ALA A 156 27.36 -36.53 -11.88
N TYR A 157 27.96 -37.63 -12.32
CA TYR A 157 28.89 -37.67 -13.46
C TYR A 157 28.27 -36.99 -14.69
N PRO A 158 29.05 -36.19 -15.45
CA PRO A 158 28.53 -35.51 -16.63
C PRO A 158 28.21 -36.54 -17.70
N THR A 159 26.92 -36.76 -17.96
CA THR A 159 26.48 -37.36 -19.23
C THR A 159 26.63 -36.28 -20.30
N PRO A 160 27.35 -36.53 -21.41
CA PRO A 160 27.48 -35.53 -22.47
C PRO A 160 26.08 -35.20 -23.03
N PRO A 161 25.75 -33.92 -23.26
CA PRO A 161 24.46 -33.56 -23.83
C PRO A 161 24.36 -34.14 -25.25
N PRO A 162 23.21 -34.73 -25.63
CA PRO A 162 22.97 -35.03 -27.04
C PRO A 162 23.02 -33.71 -27.82
N GLN A 163 23.80 -33.67 -28.89
CA GLN A 163 23.84 -32.54 -29.81
C GLN A 163 22.43 -32.31 -30.38
N GLN A 164 21.71 -31.34 -29.83
CA GLN A 164 20.44 -30.88 -30.39
C GLN A 164 20.70 -29.61 -31.20
N ALA A 165 20.47 -29.71 -32.51
CA ALA A 165 20.35 -28.58 -33.38
C ALA A 165 19.19 -27.69 -32.89
N TRP A 166 19.47 -26.40 -32.74
CA TRP A 166 18.45 -25.38 -32.47
C TRP A 166 17.34 -25.45 -33.52
N PRO A 167 16.05 -25.32 -33.14
CA PRO A 167 15.02 -25.09 -34.13
C PRO A 167 15.28 -23.74 -34.81
N THR A 168 15.17 -23.76 -36.14
CA THR A 168 15.28 -22.64 -37.07
C THR A 168 14.52 -21.40 -36.56
N PRO A 169 15.04 -20.17 -36.77
CA PRO A 169 14.34 -18.95 -36.38
C PRO A 169 12.91 -18.94 -36.95
N ALA A 170 11.94 -18.56 -36.10
CA ALA A 170 10.56 -18.38 -36.48
C ALA A 170 10.46 -17.39 -37.66
N PRO A 171 9.56 -17.60 -38.63
CA PRO A 171 9.33 -16.63 -39.70
C PRO A 171 8.97 -15.27 -39.09
N ALA A 172 9.57 -14.22 -39.64
CA ALA A 172 9.36 -12.85 -39.21
C ALA A 172 7.85 -12.54 -39.17
N TYR A 173 7.37 -12.11 -38.01
CA TYR A 173 6.00 -11.63 -37.84
C TYR A 173 5.79 -10.39 -38.72
N THR A 174 5.03 -10.54 -39.80
CA THR A 174 4.49 -9.41 -40.56
C THR A 174 3.17 -9.00 -39.90
N PRO A 175 3.07 -7.79 -39.31
CA PRO A 175 1.80 -7.32 -38.78
C PRO A 175 0.76 -7.20 -39.91
N PRO A 176 -0.51 -7.53 -39.65
CA PRO A 176 -1.56 -7.39 -40.65
C PRO A 176 -1.74 -5.92 -41.03
N ALA A 177 -1.90 -5.66 -42.33
CA ALA A 177 -2.14 -4.32 -42.86
C ALA A 177 -3.39 -3.73 -42.21
N LEU A 178 -3.23 -2.53 -41.64
CA LEU A 178 -4.34 -1.71 -41.16
C LEU A 178 -5.23 -1.39 -42.37
N TYR A 179 -6.38 -2.06 -42.46
CA TYR A 179 -7.44 -1.67 -43.37
C TYR A 179 -7.90 -0.27 -43.00
N ARG A 180 -7.59 0.69 -43.87
CA ARG A 180 -8.15 2.03 -43.85
C ARG A 180 -9.60 1.91 -44.31
N LEU A 181 -10.56 2.06 -43.39
CA LEU A 181 -11.96 2.16 -43.76
C LEU A 181 -12.22 3.51 -44.48
N PRO A 182 -13.06 3.53 -45.51
CA PRO A 182 -13.46 4.75 -46.22
C PRO A 182 -14.33 5.68 -45.35
#